data_AF-A0A967RDV1-F1
#
_entry.id   AF-A0A967RDV1-F1
#
_cell.length_a   1.000
_cell.length_b   1.000
_cell.length_c   1.000
_cell.angle_alpha   90.00
_cell.angle_beta   90.00
_cell.angle_gamma   90.00
#
_symmetry.space_group_name_H-M   'P 1'
#
loop_
_entity.id
_entity.type
_entity.pdbx_description
1 polymer ?
#
loop_
_entity_poly.entity_id
_entity_poly.type
_entity_poly.pdbx_seq_one_letter_code
_entity_poly.pdbx_strand_id
1 'polypeptide(L)' 'ITRTFYFGEITEELQRAYDAVLRANTNARSMKGPDLIARDIDHEARKTITDAGFGEYFIHRTGHGLG' A
#
# COMPACT_ATOMS: atom_id res chain seq x y z
N ILE A 1 -9.89 -6.75 6.53
CA ILE A 1 -10.48 -5.91 5.46
C ILE A 1 -10.40 -4.46 5.91
N THR A 2 -9.96 -3.54 5.06
CA THR A 2 -9.81 -2.11 5.40
C THR A 2 -10.24 -1.24 4.23
N ARG A 3 -10.90 -0.11 4.50
CA ARG A 3 -11.33 0.90 3.52
C ARG A 3 -11.09 2.28 4.11
N THR A 4 -10.78 3.24 3.25
CA THR A 4 -10.58 4.65 3.61
C THR A 4 -11.52 5.48 2.74
N PHE A 5 -12.24 6.41 3.35
CA PHE A 5 -13.18 7.31 2.70
C PHE A 5 -12.90 8.74 3.18
N TYR A 6 -13.36 9.72 2.42
CA TYR A 6 -13.39 11.12 2.83
C TYR A 6 -14.83 11.66 2.74
N PHE A 7 -15.12 12.71 3.49
CA PHE A 7 -16.40 13.41 3.47
C PHE A 7 -16.16 14.89 3.16
N GLY A 8 -16.87 15.43 2.18
CA GLY A 8 -16.66 16.80 1.71
C GLY A 8 -15.48 16.91 0.73
N GLU A 9 -14.75 18.02 0.80
CA GLU A 9 -13.58 18.27 -0.04
C GLU A 9 -12.31 17.65 0.54
N ILE A 10 -11.41 17.20 -0.32
CA ILE A 10 -10.12 16.60 0.04
C ILE A 10 -8.98 17.50 -0.44
N THR A 11 -7.91 17.61 0.35
CA THR A 11 -6.70 18.32 -0.08
C THR A 11 -5.92 17.48 -1.10
N GLU A 12 -5.16 18.14 -1.97
CA GLU A 12 -4.29 17.44 -2.93
C GLU A 12 -3.31 16.48 -2.23
N GLU A 13 -2.80 16.85 -1.05
CA GLU A 13 -1.89 16.00 -0.29
C GLU A 13 -2.56 14.70 0.18
N LEU A 14 -3.78 14.78 0.72
CA LEU A 14 -4.54 13.60 1.15
C LEU A 14 -4.95 12.73 -0.04
N GLN A 15 -5.30 13.36 -1.17
CA GLN A 15 -5.56 12.64 -2.41
C GLN A 15 -4.31 11.86 -2.87
N ARG A 16 -3.13 12.51 -2.88
CA ARG A 16 -1.85 11.84 -3.20
C ARG A 16 -1.53 10.69 -2.25
N ALA A 17 -1.77 10.86 -0.96
CA ALA A 17 -1.57 9.80 0.02
C ALA A 17 -2.50 8.60 -0.23
N TYR A 18 -3.79 8.86 -0.49
CA TYR A 18 -4.75 7.83 -0.85
C TYR A 18 -4.34 7.08 -2.12
N ASP A 19 -3.97 7.80 -3.17
CA ASP A 19 -3.57 7.21 -4.46
C ASP A 19 -2.29 6.38 -4.32
N ALA A 20 -1.34 6.80 -3.49
CA ALA A 20 -0.13 6.03 -3.19
C ALA A 20 -0.47 4.69 -2.51
N VAL A 21 -1.35 4.71 -1.49
CA VAL A 21 -1.79 3.49 -0.79
C VAL A 21 -2.59 2.58 -1.72
N LEU A 22 -3.48 3.14 -2.54
CA LEU A 22 -4.30 2.38 -3.49
C LEU A 22 -3.42 1.68 -4.54
N ARG A 23 -2.44 2.38 -5.10
CA ARG A 23 -1.46 1.81 -6.04
C ARG A 23 -0.62 0.72 -5.39
N ALA A 24 -0.06 0.97 -4.21
CA ALA A 24 0.75 -0.01 -3.49
C ALA A 24 -0.05 -1.29 -3.18
N ASN A 25 -1.30 -1.15 -2.73
CA ASN A 25 -2.18 -2.29 -2.48
C ASN A 25 -2.49 -3.06 -3.76
N THR A 26 -2.77 -2.36 -4.86
CA THR A 26 -3.12 -2.97 -6.15
C THR A 26 -1.93 -3.76 -6.71
N ASN A 27 -0.74 -3.16 -6.73
CA ASN A 27 0.49 -3.80 -7.20
C ASN A 27 0.83 -5.04 -6.37
N ALA A 28 0.92 -4.88 -5.04
CA ALA A 28 1.28 -5.99 -4.15
C ALA A 28 0.29 -7.15 -4.21
N ARG A 29 -1.02 -6.86 -4.37
CA ARG A 29 -2.05 -7.91 -4.55
C ARG A 29 -2.01 -8.59 -5.91
N SER A 30 -1.51 -7.91 -6.94
CA SER A 30 -1.39 -8.49 -8.28
C SER A 30 -0.28 -9.56 -8.32
N MET A 31 0.71 -9.45 -7.42
CA MET A 31 1.72 -10.48 -7.20
C MET A 31 1.06 -11.68 -6.51
N LYS A 32 0.90 -12.78 -7.25
CA LYS A 32 0.30 -14.03 -6.75
C LYS A 32 1.01 -15.22 -7.38
N GLY A 33 1.27 -16.24 -6.59
CA GLY A 33 1.89 -17.47 -7.07
C GLY A 33 2.39 -18.35 -5.93
N PRO A 34 2.52 -19.67 -6.16
CA PRO A 34 2.95 -20.63 -5.15
C PRO A 34 4.38 -20.38 -4.65
N ASP A 35 5.25 -19.82 -5.49
CA ASP A 35 6.68 -19.61 -5.18
C ASP A 35 6.99 -18.18 -4.73
N LEU A 36 5.96 -17.36 -4.52
CA LEU A 36 6.14 -15.95 -4.18
C LEU A 36 6.50 -15.77 -2.71
N ILE A 37 7.62 -15.10 -2.45
CA ILE A 37 8.08 -14.83 -1.08
C ILE A 37 7.36 -13.58 -0.55
N ALA A 38 6.83 -13.65 0.68
CA ALA A 38 6.13 -12.54 1.32
C ALA A 38 6.96 -11.25 1.41
N ARG A 39 8.30 -11.36 1.51
CA ARG A 39 9.23 -10.23 1.48
C ARG A 39 9.14 -9.44 0.18
N ASP A 40 8.96 -10.11 -0.95
CA ASP A 40 8.96 -9.45 -2.26
C ASP A 40 7.64 -8.68 -2.45
N ILE A 41 6.53 -9.20 -1.91
CA ILE A 41 5.25 -8.49 -1.81
C ILE A 41 5.39 -7.24 -0.93
N ASP A 42 6.03 -7.36 0.23
CA ASP A 42 6.26 -6.21 1.12
C ASP A 42 7.16 -5.16 0.46
N HIS A 43 8.19 -5.61 -0.25
CA HIS A 43 9.10 -4.74 -0.97
C HIS A 43 8.38 -3.94 -2.06
N GLU A 44 7.51 -4.55 -2.86
CA GLU A 44 6.75 -3.85 -3.90
C GLU A 44 5.84 -2.76 -3.32
N ALA A 45 5.12 -3.07 -2.23
CA ALA A 45 4.28 -2.09 -1.56
C ALA A 45 5.12 -0.93 -0.98
N ARG A 46 6.23 -1.26 -0.31
CA ARG A 46 7.10 -0.28 0.35
C ARG A 46 7.82 0.61 -0.66
N LYS A 47 8.28 0.04 -1.77
CA LYS A 47 8.86 0.78 -2.89
C LYS A 47 7.83 1.74 -3.48
N THR A 48 6.62 1.27 -3.77
CA THR A 48 5.56 2.13 -4.34
C THR A 48 5.23 3.32 -3.44
N ILE A 49 5.14 3.11 -2.12
CA ILE A 49 4.87 4.19 -1.15
C ILE A 49 6.08 5.13 -1.01
N THR A 50 7.29 4.60 -1.00
CA THR A 50 8.54 5.38 -0.91
C THR A 50 8.74 6.25 -2.14
N ASP A 51 8.53 5.71 -3.34
CA ASP A 51 8.60 6.45 -4.61
C ASP A 51 7.56 7.58 -4.69
N ALA A 52 6.45 7.46 -3.95
CA ALA A 52 5.44 8.50 -3.82
C ALA A 52 5.77 9.55 -2.74
N GLY A 53 6.90 9.42 -2.04
CA GLY A 53 7.36 10.36 -1.01
C GLY A 53 6.83 10.08 0.40
N PHE A 54 6.10 8.97 0.62
CA PHE A 54 5.46 8.67 1.90
C PHE A 54 6.14 7.54 2.68
N GLY A 55 7.38 7.16 2.31
CA GLY A 55 8.06 5.99 2.85
C GLY A 55 8.26 6.01 4.37
N GLU A 56 8.55 7.18 4.96
CA GLU A 56 8.74 7.35 6.41
C GLU A 56 7.46 7.06 7.22
N TYR A 57 6.28 7.20 6.61
CA TYR A 57 5.00 6.97 7.25
C TYR A 57 4.55 5.52 7.19
N PHE A 58 5.22 4.66 6.40
CA PHE A 58 4.86 3.26 6.25
C PHE A 58 5.55 2.36 7.30
N ILE A 59 5.08 2.48 8.55
CA ILE A 59 5.75 1.96 9.76
C ILE A 59 5.42 0.51 10.14
N HIS A 60 4.63 -0.20 9.34
CA HIS A 60 4.28 -1.60 9.62
C HIS A 60 4.48 -2.50 8.40
N ARG A 61 4.36 -3.81 8.63
CA ARG A 61 4.37 -4.83 7.57
C ARG A 61 3.16 -4.70 6.65
N THR A 62 3.27 -5.15 5.40
CA THR A 62 2.20 -5.07 4.39
C THR A 62 0.98 -5.93 4.74
N GLY A 63 1.16 -7.06 5.43
CA GLY A 63 0.05 -7.93 5.80
C GLY A 63 0.46 -9.09 6.71
N HIS A 64 -0.50 -9.99 6.96
CA HIS A 64 -0.33 -11.20 7.77
C HIS A 64 -1.30 -12.29 7.32
N GLY A 65 -1.01 -13.54 7.70
CA GLY A 65 -1.92 -14.67 7.50
C GLY A 65 -3.20 -14.50 8.32
N LEU A 66 -4.27 -15.16 7.86
CA LEU A 66 -5.56 -15.28 8.54
C LEU A 66 -5.88 -16.77 8.67
N GLY A 67 -6.51 -17.15 9.78
CA GLY A 67 -6.86 -18.53 10.13
C GLY A 67 -7.46 -18.59 11.52
#